data_AF-A0A5J4PBU9-F1
#
_entry.id   AF-A0A5J4PBU9-F1
#
_cell.length_a   1.000
_cell.length_b   1.000
_cell.length_c   1.000
_cell.angle_alpha   90.00
_cell.angle_beta   90.00
_cell.angle_gamma   90.00
#
_symmetry.space_group_name_H-M   'P 1'
#
loop_
_entity.id
_entity.type
_entity.pdbx_description
1 polymer ?
#
loop_
_entity_poly.entity_id
_entity_poly.type
_entity_poly.pdbx_seq_one_letter_code
_entity_poly.pdbx_strand_id
1 'polypeptide(L)'
;MKQIYFLSDAHLGSRAIEHKRTQERRLVNFLDGIKHKATAVYLMGDMFDFWYEFRMVVPKGYTRFLGKLSELTDIGVEVHYFIGNHDVWCGDYLTKECGVIMHREPLTVE
;
A
#
# COMPACT_ATOMS: atom_id res chain seq x y z
N MET A 1 23.22 1.91 5.42
CA MET A 1 22.23 1.67 6.49
C MET A 1 20.92 1.30 5.84
N LYS A 2 20.29 0.22 6.31
CA LYS A 2 18.94 -0.18 5.90
C LYS A 2 17.93 0.82 6.51
N GLN A 3 16.97 1.27 5.71
CA GLN A 3 16.05 2.36 6.06
C GLN A 3 14.62 1.81 6.22
N ILE A 4 13.85 2.42 7.12
CA ILE A 4 12.42 2.18 7.27
C ILE A 4 11.68 3.42 6.79
N TYR A 5 10.66 3.23 5.97
CA TYR A 5 9.86 4.33 5.42
C TYR A 5 8.42 4.24 5.91
N PHE A 6 7.84 5.39 6.21
CA PHE A 6 6.44 5.51 6.62
C PHE A 6 5.72 6.41 5.62
N LEU A 7 4.53 5.99 5.17
CA LEU A 7 3.65 6.74 4.28
C LEU A 7 2.21 6.59 4.76
N SER A 8 1.37 7.58 4.52
CA SER A 8 -0.08 7.53 4.75
C SER A 8 -0.78 8.38 3.69
N ASP A 9 -2.12 8.36 3.69
CA ASP A 9 -2.95 9.38 3.03
C ASP A 9 -2.65 9.54 1.53
N ALA A 10 -2.37 8.43 0.85
CA ALA A 10 -2.21 8.48 -0.58
C ALA A 10 -3.56 8.66 -1.29
N HIS A 11 -4.69 8.27 -0.68
CA HIS A 11 -6.04 8.48 -1.21
C HIS A 11 -6.17 8.15 -2.71
N LEU A 12 -5.60 7.02 -3.13
CA LEU A 12 -5.68 6.56 -4.52
C LEU A 12 -7.16 6.35 -4.88
N GLY A 13 -7.60 7.07 -5.92
CA GLY A 13 -9.01 7.05 -6.36
C GLY A 13 -9.76 8.34 -6.07
N SER A 14 -9.20 9.23 -5.25
CA SER A 14 -9.89 10.45 -4.82
C SER A 14 -10.42 11.29 -5.97
N ARG A 15 -11.64 11.81 -5.79
CA ARG A 15 -12.28 12.71 -6.76
C ARG A 15 -11.72 14.13 -6.71
N ALA A 16 -11.04 14.49 -5.62
CA ALA A 16 -10.37 15.78 -5.48
C ALA A 16 -9.09 15.88 -6.34
N ILE A 17 -8.62 14.76 -6.91
CA ILE A 17 -7.35 14.68 -7.63
C ILE A 17 -7.63 14.57 -9.12
N GLU A 18 -7.37 15.66 -9.83
CA GLU A 18 -7.63 15.77 -11.26
C GLU A 18 -6.84 14.74 -12.09
N HIS A 19 -5.56 14.52 -11.73
CA HIS A 19 -4.65 13.65 -12.47
C HIS A 19 -4.35 12.34 -11.71
N LYS A 20 -5.39 11.53 -11.43
CA LYS A 20 -5.30 10.29 -10.64
C LYS A 20 -4.16 9.34 -11.06
N ARG A 21 -3.95 9.17 -12.36
CA ARG A 21 -2.86 8.30 -12.89
C ARG A 21 -1.47 8.88 -12.62
N THR A 22 -1.33 10.20 -12.62
CA THR A 22 -0.06 10.86 -12.29
C THR A 22 0.26 10.68 -10.81
N GLN A 23 -0.75 10.76 -9.94
CA GLN A 23 -0.60 10.49 -8.51
C GLN A 23 -0.13 9.04 -8.25
N GLU A 24 -0.84 8.05 -8.81
CA GLU A 24 -0.44 6.63 -8.71
C GLU A 24 1.01 6.44 -9.16
N ARG A 25 1.39 7.01 -10.30
CA ARG A 25 2.76 6.92 -10.82
C ARG A 25 3.80 7.58 -9.92
N ARG A 26 3.49 8.72 -9.30
CA ARG A 26 4.42 9.40 -8.38
C ARG A 26 4.67 8.54 -7.14
N LEU A 27 3.63 7.98 -6.56
CA LEU A 27 3.75 7.05 -5.43
C LEU A 27 4.59 5.83 -5.80
N VAL A 28 4.27 5.19 -6.93
CA VAL A 28 5.01 4.01 -7.42
C VAL A 28 6.46 4.33 -7.74
N ASN A 29 6.75 5.49 -8.34
CA ASN A 29 8.12 5.93 -8.63
C ASN A 29 8.91 6.21 -7.35
N PHE A 30 8.26 6.76 -6.32
CA PHE A 30 8.89 6.94 -5.02
C PHE A 30 9.27 5.59 -4.41
N LEU A 31 8.32 4.65 -4.37
CA LEU A 31 8.54 3.29 -3.87
C LEU A 31 9.65 2.56 -4.64
N ASP A 32 9.68 2.73 -5.96
CA ASP A 32 10.75 2.19 -6.80
C ASP A 32 12.13 2.76 -6.45
N GLY A 33 12.23 4.07 -6.19
CA GLY A 33 13.47 4.73 -5.82
C GLY A 33 14.04 4.33 -4.45
N ILE A 34 13.21 3.72 -3.58
CA ILE A 34 13.61 3.25 -2.25
C ILE A 34 13.74 1.72 -2.17
N LYS A 35 13.33 0.95 -3.19
CA LYS A 35 13.16 -0.51 -3.08
C LYS A 35 14.41 -1.30 -2.66
N HIS A 36 15.60 -0.82 -3.03
CA HIS A 36 16.88 -1.44 -2.64
C HIS A 36 17.51 -0.83 -1.38
N LYS A 37 16.86 0.18 -0.78
CA LYS A 37 17.29 0.89 0.43
C LYS A 37 16.42 0.54 1.64
N ALA A 38 15.14 0.28 1.38
CA ALA A 38 14.16 -0.08 2.38
C ALA A 38 14.39 -1.50 2.91
N THR A 39 14.35 -1.66 4.23
CA THR A 39 14.04 -2.94 4.86
C THR A 39 12.57 -3.13 5.07
N ALA A 40 11.86 -2.05 5.39
CA ALA A 40 10.44 -2.07 5.62
C ALA A 40 9.78 -0.77 5.14
N VAL A 41 8.54 -0.91 4.69
CA VAL A 41 7.63 0.18 4.33
C VAL A 41 6.35 0.02 5.14
N TYR A 42 6.02 1.04 5.91
CA TYR A 42 4.82 1.11 6.73
C TYR A 42 3.81 2.04 6.06
N LEU A 43 2.69 1.48 5.63
CA LEU A 43 1.55 2.17 5.06
C LEU A 43 0.54 2.40 6.17
N MET A 44 0.46 3.62 6.67
CA MET A 44 -0.25 4.03 7.89
C MET A 44 -1.69 4.48 7.57
N GLY A 45 -2.44 3.68 6.82
CA GLY A 45 -3.83 3.93 6.47
C GLY A 45 -4.05 4.90 5.31
N ASP A 46 -5.28 4.86 4.80
CA ASP A 46 -5.81 5.76 3.77
C ASP A 46 -4.97 5.78 2.47
N MET A 47 -4.46 4.61 2.07
CA MET A 47 -3.74 4.50 0.79
C MET A 47 -4.70 4.54 -0.40
N PHE A 48 -5.92 4.05 -0.21
CA PHE A 48 -7.02 4.17 -1.15
C PHE A 48 -8.06 5.15 -0.61
N ASP A 49 -8.66 5.96 -1.49
CA ASP A 49 -9.79 6.85 -1.13
C ASP A 49 -11.06 6.04 -0.80
N PHE A 50 -11.14 4.81 -1.31
CA PHE A 50 -12.08 3.78 -0.86
C PHE A 50 -11.57 2.41 -1.31
N TRP A 51 -11.50 1.45 -0.40
CA TRP A 51 -11.14 0.06 -0.71
C TRP A 51 -12.08 -0.93 -0.04
N TYR A 52 -12.56 -1.89 -0.83
CA TYR A 52 -13.37 -3.01 -0.37
C TYR A 52 -12.93 -4.27 -1.11
N GLU A 53 -12.54 -5.30 -0.36
CA GLU A 53 -12.14 -6.57 -0.94
C GLU A 53 -13.34 -7.47 -1.20
N PHE A 54 -13.47 -7.93 -2.44
CA PHE A 54 -14.52 -8.86 -2.84
C PHE A 54 -13.96 -10.28 -2.94
N ARG A 55 -14.80 -11.26 -2.65
CA ARG A 55 -14.42 -12.69 -2.69
C ARG A 55 -13.92 -13.18 -4.04
N MET A 56 -14.41 -12.61 -5.14
CA MET A 56 -14.17 -13.14 -6.50
C MET A 56 -13.66 -12.10 -7.48
N VAL A 57 -13.56 -10.82 -7.09
CA VAL A 57 -13.17 -9.74 -8.01
C VAL A 57 -12.19 -8.76 -7.41
N VAL A 58 -11.26 -8.40 -8.29
CA VAL A 58 -10.37 -7.24 -8.32
C VAL A 58 -11.04 -5.86 -8.32
N PRO A 59 -11.08 -5.00 -7.28
CA PRO A 59 -11.49 -3.60 -7.54
C PRO A 59 -10.61 -3.00 -8.65
N LYS A 60 -11.25 -2.39 -9.65
CA LYS A 60 -10.55 -1.89 -10.84
C LYS A 60 -9.69 -0.67 -10.50
N GLY A 61 -8.43 -0.71 -10.92
CA GLY A 61 -7.51 0.43 -10.80
C GLY A 61 -6.30 0.07 -9.95
N TYR A 62 -5.45 1.07 -9.72
CA TYR A 62 -4.29 0.99 -8.80
C TYR A 62 -3.32 -0.16 -9.07
N THR A 63 -3.37 -0.75 -10.26
CA THR A 63 -2.65 -1.98 -10.58
C THR A 63 -1.14 -1.77 -10.53
N ARG A 64 -0.65 -0.54 -10.73
CA ARG A 64 0.77 -0.23 -10.57
C ARG A 64 1.17 -0.20 -9.11
N PHE A 65 0.31 0.37 -8.26
CA PHE A 65 0.54 0.38 -6.84
C PHE A 65 0.51 -1.06 -6.28
N LEU A 66 -0.53 -1.83 -6.59
CA LEU A 66 -0.63 -3.25 -6.20
C LEU A 66 0.56 -4.07 -6.71
N GLY A 67 0.94 -3.89 -7.98
CA GLY A 67 2.12 -4.55 -8.55
C GLY A 67 3.42 -4.13 -7.86
N LYS A 68 3.55 -2.86 -7.46
CA LYS A 68 4.72 -2.37 -6.71
C LYS A 68 4.76 -2.92 -5.29
N LEU A 69 3.63 -3.08 -4.60
CA LEU A 69 3.60 -3.75 -3.30
C LEU A 69 4.08 -5.20 -3.42
N SER A 70 3.58 -5.91 -4.43
CA SER A 70 3.99 -7.30 -4.71
C SER A 70 5.49 -7.38 -5.04
N GLU A 71 6.01 -6.48 -5.89
CA GLU A 71 7.45 -6.43 -6.18
C GLU A 71 8.30 -6.19 -4.92
N LEU A 72 7.87 -5.27 -4.04
CA LEU A 72 8.60 -4.98 -2.80
C LEU A 72 8.66 -6.20 -1.88
N THR A 73 7.53 -6.89 -1.70
CA THR A 73 7.48 -8.08 -0.85
C THR A 73 8.24 -9.26 -1.47
N ASP A 74 8.18 -9.44 -2.79
CA ASP A 74 8.93 -10.48 -3.52
C ASP A 74 10.46 -10.33 -3.38
N ILE A 75 10.97 -9.10 -3.32
CA ILE A 75 12.41 -8.83 -3.11
C ILE A 75 12.82 -8.79 -1.63
N GLY A 76 11.89 -9.09 -0.71
CA GLY A 76 12.13 -9.19 0.72
C GLY A 76 12.07 -7.88 1.50
N VAL A 77 11.43 -6.83 0.95
CA VAL A 77 11.06 -5.64 1.74
C VAL A 77 9.78 -5.95 2.49
N GLU A 78 9.79 -5.80 3.82
CA GLU A 78 8.58 -5.93 4.62
C GLU A 78 7.61 -4.79 4.29
N VAL A 79 6.38 -5.12 3.92
CA VAL A 79 5.34 -4.11 3.71
C VAL A 79 4.28 -4.30 4.77
N HIS A 80 4.21 -3.36 5.71
CA HIS A 80 3.18 -3.31 6.74
C HIS A 80 2.06 -2.37 6.30
N TYR A 81 0.81 -2.78 6.49
CA TYR A 81 -0.35 -2.01 6.11
C TYR A 81 -1.29 -1.88 7.31
N PHE A 82 -1.41 -0.69 7.86
CA PHE A 82 -2.40 -0.32 8.86
C PHE A 82 -3.66 0.17 8.16
N ILE A 83 -4.82 -0.25 8.63
CA ILE A 83 -6.09 0.28 8.11
C ILE A 83 -6.28 1.74 8.54
N GLY A 84 -6.77 2.58 7.62
CA GLY A 84 -7.31 3.90 7.89
C GLY A 84 -8.84 3.87 7.80
N ASN A 85 -9.48 5.04 7.86
CA ASN A 85 -10.94 5.13 7.81
C ASN A 85 -11.51 4.97 6.39
N HIS A 86 -10.71 5.10 5.33
CA HIS A 86 -11.13 4.91 3.94
C HIS A 86 -10.97 3.48 3.42
N ASP A 87 -10.09 2.70 4.04
CA ASP A 87 -9.69 1.36 3.62
C ASP A 87 -9.84 0.32 4.75
N VAL A 88 -10.83 0.52 5.63
CA VAL A 88 -11.21 -0.39 6.72
C VAL A 88 -11.53 -1.82 6.22
N TRP A 89 -12.05 -1.94 4.99
CA TRP A 89 -12.50 -3.21 4.41
C TRP A 89 -11.42 -3.97 3.62
N CYS A 90 -10.15 -3.75 3.94
CA CYS A 90 -9.11 -4.72 3.64
C CYS A 90 -9.44 -6.04 4.36
N GLY A 91 -9.46 -7.16 3.65
CA GLY A 91 -9.71 -8.52 4.10
C GLY A 91 -8.39 -9.29 4.16
N ASP A 92 -8.21 -10.26 3.27
CA ASP A 92 -6.98 -11.06 3.13
C ASP A 92 -6.33 -10.96 1.74
N TYR A 93 -6.92 -10.22 0.79
CA TYR A 93 -6.41 -10.13 -0.59
C TYR A 93 -5.03 -9.48 -0.62
N LEU A 94 -4.84 -8.31 0.01
CA LEU A 94 -3.51 -7.67 0.01
C LEU A 94 -2.45 -8.56 0.69
N THR A 95 -2.82 -9.31 1.73
CA THR A 95 -1.90 -10.25 2.39
C THR A 95 -1.56 -11.43 1.49
N LYS A 96 -2.56 -12.06 0.86
CA LYS A 96 -2.37 -13.27 0.05
C LYS A 96 -1.73 -12.99 -1.31
N GLU A 97 -2.14 -11.92 -1.96
CA GLU A 97 -1.76 -11.62 -3.35
C GLU A 97 -0.60 -10.62 -3.44
N CYS A 98 -0.46 -9.71 -2.47
CA CYS A 98 0.63 -8.72 -2.45
C CYS A 98 1.65 -8.97 -1.33
N GLY A 99 1.47 -9.99 -0.49
CA GLY A 99 2.41 -10.34 0.58
C GLY A 99 2.46 -9.33 1.74
N VAL A 100 1.49 -8.42 1.85
CA VAL A 100 1.54 -7.37 2.89
C VAL A 100 1.13 -7.90 4.26
N ILE A 101 1.78 -7.39 5.29
CA ILE A 101 1.46 -7.65 6.70
C ILE A 101 0.37 -6.67 7.12
N MET A 102 -0.86 -7.15 7.23
CA MET A 102 -2.02 -6.33 7.62
C MET A 102 -2.09 -6.12 9.14
N HIS A 103 -2.30 -4.88 9.56
CA HIS A 103 -2.51 -4.47 10.94
C HIS A 103 -3.86 -3.79 11.09
N ARG A 104 -4.67 -4.28 12.03
CA ARG A 104 -5.99 -3.72 12.36
C ARG A 104 -6.03 -3.04 13.73
N GLU A 105 -4.96 -3.20 14.49
CA GLU A 105 -4.78 -2.68 15.83
C GLU A 105 -3.42 -1.97 15.89
N PRO A 106 -3.20 -1.07 16.88
CA PRO A 106 -1.90 -0.49 17.12
C PRO A 106 -0.82 -1.55 17.36
N LEU A 107 0.37 -1.32 16.84
CA LEU A 107 1.54 -2.17 17.05
C LEU A 107 2.61 -1.38 17.80
N THR A 108 3.21 -1.99 18.82
CA THR A 108 4.41 -1.50 19.49
C THR A 108 5.55 -2.46 19.20
N VAL A 109 6.71 -1.92 18.83
CA VAL A 109 7.94 -2.67 18.51
C VAL A 109 9.09 -2.14 19.37
N GLU A 110 10.03 -3.02 19.74
CA GLU A 110 11.24 -2.70 20.53
C GLU A 110 12.49 -2.61 19.65
#